data_AF-A0AB38LLD8-F1
#
_entry.id   AF-A0AB38LLD8-F1
#
_cell.length_a   1.000
_cell.length_b   1.000
_cell.length_c   1.000
_cell.angle_alpha   90.00
_cell.angle_beta   90.00
_cell.angle_gamma   90.00
#
_symmetry.space_group_name_H-M   'P 1'
#
loop_
_entity.id
_entity.type
_entity.pdbx_description
1 polymer ?
#
loop_
_entity_poly.entity_id
_entity_poly.type
_entity_poly.pdbx_seq_one_letter_code
_entity_poly.pdbx_strand_id
1 'polypeptide(L)'
;MFEVRYITIIESSRETNGVLINGVGVGIGKQNDSSCKLPVVDVLPGKIYRFRIIGATALSHTKTIDELKGLNRTQFWIQFETRDRPSLYRGYASLRYTSSGAKRAIIPPAPSIPPLSLPNTTYSWLEYSLQPLIPNNFPTAAEVTRRITMTVQQFQNGSIYWSQNGLNWTDTQTRTPMLIDIYKRG
;
A
#
# COMPACT_ATOMS: atom_id res chain seq x y z
N MET A 1 6.46 -9.47 19.16
CA MET A 1 6.87 -8.35 18.27
C MET A 1 5.70 -8.10 17.32
N PHE A 2 5.08 -6.91 17.31
CA PHE A 2 4.09 -6.59 16.26
C PHE A 2 4.85 -6.04 15.09
N GLU A 3 5.10 -6.91 14.12
CA GLU A 3 5.70 -6.51 12.88
C GLU A 3 4.80 -6.97 11.76
N VAL A 4 4.30 -5.98 11.04
CA VAL A 4 3.28 -6.13 10.04
C VAL A 4 3.87 -5.50 8.79
N ARG A 5 4.56 -6.32 7.98
CA ARG A 5 5.24 -5.87 6.75
C ARG A 5 4.30 -6.10 5.57
N TYR A 6 3.86 -5.02 4.94
CA TYR A 6 3.18 -5.08 3.66
C TYR A 6 3.85 -4.13 2.68
N ILE A 7 3.93 -4.56 1.43
CA ILE A 7 4.25 -3.71 0.30
C ILE A 7 2.92 -3.44 -0.40
N THR A 8 2.67 -2.17 -0.71
CA THR A 8 1.59 -1.75 -1.58
C THR A 8 2.23 -1.06 -2.76
N ILE A 9 2.03 -1.62 -3.95
CA ILE A 9 2.45 -0.98 -5.20
C ILE A 9 1.34 0.00 -5.57
N ILE A 10 1.62 1.31 -5.41
CA ILE A 10 0.75 2.37 -5.89
C ILE A 10 1.44 2.98 -7.10
N GLU A 11 0.92 2.69 -8.29
CA GLU A 11 1.39 3.30 -9.52
C GLU A 11 0.73 4.69 -9.67
N SER A 12 1.56 5.71 -9.88
CA SER A 12 1.12 7.11 -9.99
C SER A 12 1.78 7.75 -11.19
N SER A 13 1.03 8.59 -11.93
CA SER A 13 1.56 9.33 -13.09
C SER A 13 2.67 10.32 -12.73
N ARG A 14 2.80 10.69 -11.44
CA ARG A 14 3.84 11.60 -10.89
C ARG A 14 4.37 11.12 -9.55
N GLU A 15 5.51 11.65 -9.12
CA GLU A 15 6.04 11.39 -7.78
C GLU A 15 5.00 11.78 -6.72
N THR A 16 4.92 10.97 -5.67
CA THR A 16 3.99 11.22 -4.57
C THR A 16 4.61 12.22 -3.60
N ASN A 17 3.93 13.35 -3.35
CA ASN A 17 4.41 14.36 -2.38
C ASN A 17 4.13 13.98 -0.92
N GLY A 18 3.35 12.92 -0.67
CA GLY A 18 3.10 12.36 0.65
C GLY A 18 2.11 11.20 0.58
N VAL A 19 2.22 10.25 1.50
CA VAL A 19 1.25 9.15 1.63
C VAL A 19 0.31 9.47 2.78
N LEU A 20 -0.99 9.26 2.54
CA LEU A 20 -2.04 9.56 3.51
C LEU A 20 -2.52 8.28 4.18
N ILE A 21 -2.70 8.34 5.49
CA ILE A 21 -3.43 7.34 6.28
C ILE A 21 -4.69 8.02 6.80
N ASN A 22 -5.85 7.51 6.38
CA ASN A 22 -7.17 8.08 6.69
C ASN A 22 -7.26 9.60 6.36
N GLY A 23 -6.69 10.01 5.22
CA GLY A 23 -6.72 11.39 4.76
C GLY A 23 -5.68 12.33 5.40
N VAL A 24 -4.89 11.84 6.36
CA VAL A 24 -3.83 12.61 7.02
C VAL A 24 -2.46 12.10 6.56
N GLY A 25 -1.52 13.00 6.32
CA GLY A 25 -0.14 12.64 6.01
C GLY A 25 0.77 13.86 6.04
N VAL A 26 2.08 13.62 6.01
CA VAL A 26 3.08 14.68 6.07
C VAL A 26 3.82 14.72 4.74
N GLY A 27 3.81 15.89 4.09
CA GLY A 27 4.46 16.07 2.80
C GLY A 27 5.98 15.95 2.87
N ILE A 28 6.61 15.69 1.71
CA ILE A 28 8.06 15.78 1.53
C ILE A 28 8.55 17.16 1.98
N GLY A 29 9.62 17.19 2.79
CA GLY A 29 10.21 18.41 3.34
C GLY A 29 9.48 18.97 4.56
N LYS A 30 8.37 18.36 4.98
CA LYS A 30 7.56 18.78 6.13
C LYS A 30 7.64 17.83 7.32
N GLN A 31 8.49 16.81 7.28
CA GLN A 31 8.61 15.80 8.34
C GLN A 31 9.04 16.38 9.70
N ASN A 32 9.77 17.50 9.69
CA ASN A 32 10.24 18.21 10.90
C ASN A 32 9.38 19.45 11.23
N ASP A 33 8.32 19.71 10.47
CA ASP A 33 7.44 20.86 10.67
C ASP A 33 6.46 20.57 11.80
N SER A 34 6.60 21.28 12.92
CA SER A 34 5.75 21.07 14.12
C SER A 34 4.28 21.44 13.89
N SER A 35 3.96 22.17 12.82
CA SER A 35 2.57 22.44 12.42
C SER A 35 1.91 21.23 11.74
N CYS A 36 2.70 20.30 11.20
CA CYS A 36 2.22 19.08 10.55
C CYS A 36 1.95 17.98 11.58
N LYS A 37 0.76 17.38 11.53
CA LYS A 37 0.38 16.30 12.45
C LYS A 37 0.58 14.95 11.79
N LEU A 38 1.25 14.05 12.48
CA LEU A 38 1.34 12.66 12.04
C LEU A 38 -0.03 11.99 12.09
N PRO A 39 -0.34 11.08 11.15
CA PRO A 39 -1.54 10.27 11.24
C PRO A 39 -1.49 9.40 12.50
N VAL A 40 -2.65 9.18 13.11
CA VAL A 40 -2.77 8.36 14.32
C VAL A 40 -3.80 7.28 14.09
N VAL A 41 -3.43 6.05 14.47
CA VAL A 41 -4.35 4.92 14.54
C VAL A 41 -4.46 4.51 16.00
N ASP A 42 -5.64 4.68 16.57
CA ASP A 42 -5.94 4.23 17.94
C ASP A 42 -6.37 2.77 17.94
N VAL A 43 -5.81 1.99 18.86
CA VAL A 43 -6.15 0.58 19.09
C VAL A 43 -6.36 0.28 20.57
N LEU A 44 -7.12 -0.77 20.86
CA LEU A 44 -7.32 -1.30 22.20
C LEU A 44 -6.37 -2.47 22.45
N PRO A 45 -5.77 -2.59 23.66
CA PRO A 45 -4.94 -3.72 24.02
C PRO A 45 -5.66 -5.07 23.90
N GLY A 46 -4.94 -6.10 23.44
CA GLY A 46 -5.44 -7.49 23.37
C GLY A 46 -6.58 -7.71 22.36
N LYS A 47 -6.79 -6.79 21.42
CA LYS A 47 -7.79 -6.92 20.36
C LYS A 47 -7.16 -7.29 19.02
N ILE A 48 -7.96 -7.87 18.14
CA ILE A 48 -7.57 -8.21 16.77
C ILE A 48 -8.14 -7.14 15.84
N TYR A 49 -7.30 -6.57 14.99
CA TYR A 49 -7.69 -5.58 13.99
C TYR A 49 -7.38 -6.10 12.58
N ARG A 50 -8.27 -5.77 11.64
CA ARG A 50 -8.02 -5.94 10.21
C ARG A 50 -7.72 -4.58 9.60
N PHE A 51 -6.46 -4.34 9.26
CA PHE A 51 -6.06 -3.16 8.51
C PHE A 51 -6.36 -3.38 7.02
N ARG A 52 -7.11 -2.45 6.43
CA ARG A 52 -7.34 -2.42 4.99
C ARG A 52 -6.47 -1.32 4.41
N ILE A 53 -5.50 -1.71 3.60
CA ILE A 53 -4.62 -0.81 2.86
C ILE A 53 -5.12 -0.89 1.41
N ILE A 54 -5.25 0.24 0.71
CA ILE A 54 -5.72 0.19 -0.68
C ILE A 54 -4.67 -0.56 -1.50
N GLY A 55 -4.99 -1.77 -1.97
CA GLY A 55 -4.05 -2.69 -2.63
C GLY A 55 -3.48 -3.82 -1.77
N ALA A 56 -3.79 -3.89 -0.45
CA ALA A 56 -3.38 -5.01 0.42
C ALA A 56 -4.28 -5.15 1.67
N THR A 57 -4.51 -6.37 2.16
CA THR A 57 -5.22 -6.59 3.44
C THR A 57 -4.30 -7.24 4.46
N ALA A 58 -4.44 -6.78 5.70
CA ALA A 58 -3.56 -7.08 6.81
C ALA A 58 -4.32 -7.53 8.04
N LEU A 59 -3.95 -8.68 8.62
CA LEU A 59 -4.44 -9.10 9.94
C LEU A 59 -3.34 -8.89 10.96
N SER A 60 -3.67 -8.15 12.01
CA SER A 60 -2.76 -7.89 13.11
C SER A 60 -3.47 -8.13 14.43
N HIS A 61 -2.83 -8.89 15.30
CA HIS A 61 -3.15 -8.88 16.72
C HIS A 61 -2.67 -7.53 17.31
N THR A 62 -2.97 -7.25 18.57
CA THR A 62 -2.37 -6.10 19.27
C THR A 62 -1.81 -6.59 20.60
N LYS A 63 -0.86 -5.83 21.14
CA LYS A 63 -0.24 -6.17 22.42
C LYS A 63 -1.28 -6.16 23.54
N THR A 64 -1.16 -7.11 24.45
CA THR A 64 -1.91 -7.13 25.70
C THR A 64 -1.42 -6.02 26.65
N ILE A 65 -2.20 -5.72 27.69
CA ILE A 65 -1.83 -4.72 28.69
C ILE A 65 -0.50 -5.09 29.37
N ASP A 66 -0.28 -6.36 29.67
CA ASP A 66 0.93 -6.79 30.39
C ASP A 66 2.18 -6.74 29.50
N GLU A 67 2.05 -7.05 28.21
CA GLU A 67 3.13 -6.79 27.25
C GLU A 67 3.48 -5.29 27.15
N LEU A 68 2.47 -4.41 27.18
CA LEU A 68 2.70 -2.96 27.12
C LEU A 68 3.38 -2.45 28.40
N LYS A 69 2.98 -2.98 29.57
CA LYS A 69 3.64 -2.68 30.86
C LYS A 69 5.10 -3.13 30.87
N GLY A 70 5.37 -4.36 30.41
CA GLY A 70 6.74 -4.87 30.32
C GLY A 70 7.64 -4.07 29.37
N LEU A 71 7.05 -3.45 28.34
CA LEU A 71 7.75 -2.55 27.42
C LEU A 71 7.81 -1.10 27.91
N ASN A 72 7.10 -0.76 28.99
CA ASN A 72 6.87 0.60 29.46
C ASN A 72 6.50 1.58 28.32
N ARG A 73 5.66 1.11 27.38
CA ARG A 73 5.38 1.81 26.13
C ARG A 73 3.99 1.50 25.59
N THR A 74 3.25 2.54 25.22
CA THR A 74 1.86 2.45 24.70
C THR A 74 1.72 3.00 23.29
N GLN A 75 2.82 3.33 22.62
CA GLN A 75 2.82 3.95 21.30
C GLN A 75 3.89 3.36 20.41
N PHE A 76 3.56 3.03 19.17
CA PHE A 76 4.47 2.40 18.21
C PHE A 76 4.44 3.16 16.88
N TRP A 77 5.46 2.95 16.05
CA TRP A 77 5.54 3.55 14.73
C TRP A 77 4.98 2.60 13.67
N ILE A 78 4.16 3.15 12.78
CA ILE A 78 3.86 2.58 11.47
C ILE A 78 4.78 3.30 10.49
N GLN A 79 5.66 2.56 9.82
CA GLN A 79 6.55 3.10 8.78
C GLN A 79 6.06 2.61 7.42
N PHE A 80 6.05 3.50 6.43
CA PHE A 80 5.73 3.19 5.05
C PHE A 80 6.69 3.91 4.11
N GLU A 81 6.98 3.26 2.98
CA GLU A 81 7.93 3.77 2.00
C GLU A 81 7.41 3.57 0.58
N THR A 82 7.71 4.53 -0.31
CA THR A 82 7.58 4.29 -1.74
C THR A 82 8.75 3.45 -2.23
N ARG A 83 8.47 2.63 -3.25
CA ARG A 83 9.45 1.80 -3.96
C ARG A 83 9.18 1.90 -5.45
N ASP A 84 10.13 1.48 -6.27
CA ASP A 84 10.07 1.54 -7.74
C ASP A 84 9.84 2.95 -8.31
N ARG A 85 10.33 3.96 -7.59
CA ARG A 85 10.33 5.37 -7.99
C ARG A 85 11.75 5.91 -7.92
N PRO A 86 12.10 6.92 -8.73
CA PRO A 86 13.41 7.57 -8.68
C PRO A 86 13.70 8.22 -7.31
N SER A 87 12.67 8.54 -6.53
CA SER A 87 12.82 9.08 -5.17
C SER A 87 12.14 8.22 -4.12
N LEU A 88 12.87 8.00 -3.01
CA LEU A 88 12.33 7.35 -1.83
C LEU A 88 11.59 8.37 -0.97
N TYR A 89 10.27 8.20 -0.85
CA TYR A 89 9.50 8.83 0.20
C TYR A 89 9.33 7.85 1.36
N ARG A 90 9.72 8.29 2.57
CA ARG A 90 9.46 7.59 3.82
C ARG A 90 8.56 8.44 4.70
N GLY A 91 7.48 7.85 5.17
CA GLY A 91 6.57 8.49 6.11
C GLY A 91 6.24 7.60 7.29
N TYR A 92 5.60 8.23 8.28
CA TYR A 92 5.30 7.61 9.56
C TYR A 92 3.88 7.91 10.01
N ALA A 93 3.30 6.99 10.75
CA ALA A 93 2.10 7.20 11.56
C ALA A 93 2.29 6.61 12.95
N SER A 94 1.52 7.11 13.90
CA SER A 94 1.51 6.65 15.29
C SER A 94 0.43 5.59 15.48
N LEU A 95 0.82 4.36 15.83
CA LEU A 95 -0.09 3.36 16.39
C LEU A 95 -0.16 3.55 17.91
N ARG A 96 -1.28 4.05 18.42
CA ARG A 96 -1.44 4.40 19.83
C ARG A 96 -2.41 3.43 20.52
N TYR A 97 -1.97 2.86 21.63
CA TYR A 97 -2.81 2.04 22.49
C TYR A 97 -3.60 2.95 23.42
N THR A 98 -4.91 2.73 23.46
CA THR A 98 -5.85 3.48 24.30
C THR A 98 -6.51 2.54 25.30
N SER A 99 -6.72 3.02 26.52
CA SER A 99 -7.45 2.30 27.57
C SER A 99 -8.34 3.27 28.33
N SER A 100 -9.45 2.76 28.86
CA SER A 100 -10.39 3.57 29.65
C SER A 100 -9.67 4.17 30.85
N GLY A 101 -9.79 5.49 31.04
CA GLY A 101 -9.17 6.23 32.15
C GLY A 101 -7.70 6.60 31.98
N ALA A 102 -7.00 6.15 30.92
CA ALA A 102 -5.61 6.54 30.68
C ALA A 102 -5.51 7.89 29.93
N LYS A 103 -4.56 8.73 30.35
CA LYS A 103 -4.24 9.96 29.62
C LYS A 103 -3.75 9.60 28.21
N ARG A 104 -4.25 10.30 27.19
CA ARG A 104 -3.78 10.14 25.81
C ARG A 104 -2.30 10.50 25.73
N ALA A 105 -1.49 9.58 25.22
CA ALA A 105 -0.08 9.84 24.94
C ALA A 105 0.06 10.99 23.92
N ILE A 106 0.99 11.90 24.20
CA ILE A 106 1.42 12.97 23.28
C ILE A 106 2.16 12.30 22.13
N ILE A 107 1.87 12.72 20.90
CA ILE A 107 2.50 12.17 19.71
C ILE A 107 3.88 12.83 19.56
N PRO A 108 4.98 12.07 19.63
CA PRO A 108 6.30 12.63 19.38
C PRO A 108 6.47 12.97 17.90
N PRO A 109 7.44 13.82 17.54
CA PRO A 109 7.80 14.05 16.15
C PRO A 109 8.24 12.75 15.48
N ALA A 110 8.23 12.74 14.14
CA ALA A 110 8.67 11.60 13.35
C ALA A 110 10.11 11.18 13.74
N PRO A 111 10.42 9.88 13.77
CA PRO A 111 11.75 9.43 14.13
C PRO A 111 12.77 9.85 13.05
N SER A 112 13.90 10.40 13.49
CA SER A 112 15.02 10.77 12.61
C SER A 112 15.75 9.54 12.06
N ILE A 113 15.74 8.44 12.80
CA ILE A 113 16.28 7.14 12.40
C ILE A 113 15.12 6.19 12.13
N PRO A 114 15.01 5.62 10.91
CA PRO A 114 13.94 4.69 10.59
C PRO A 114 13.95 3.46 11.50
N PRO A 115 12.83 3.10 12.17
CA PRO A 115 12.74 1.90 13.00
C PRO A 115 12.83 0.60 12.18
N LEU A 116 12.50 0.62 10.89
CA LEU A 116 12.59 -0.53 10.00
C LEU A 116 13.51 -0.24 8.81
N SER A 117 14.27 -1.25 8.39
CA SER A 117 14.96 -1.26 7.10
C SER A 117 14.18 -2.17 6.14
N LEU A 118 13.64 -1.60 5.07
CA LEU A 118 12.84 -2.31 4.09
C LEU A 118 13.69 -2.56 2.82
N PRO A 119 13.64 -3.78 2.22
CA PRO A 119 14.42 -4.08 1.02
C PRO A 119 14.01 -3.17 -0.15
N ASN A 120 14.96 -2.95 -1.08
CA ASN A 120 14.69 -2.15 -2.28
C ASN A 120 14.01 -2.99 -3.38
N THR A 121 14.25 -4.30 -3.40
CA THR A 121 13.66 -5.24 -4.36
C THR A 121 12.19 -5.48 -4.05
N THR A 122 11.32 -5.15 -4.99
CA THR A 122 9.86 -5.31 -4.89
C THR A 122 9.30 -6.44 -5.74
N TYR A 123 9.97 -6.79 -6.85
CA TYR A 123 9.45 -7.68 -7.88
C TYR A 123 9.25 -9.13 -7.43
N SER A 124 9.94 -9.59 -6.38
CA SER A 124 9.81 -10.95 -5.84
C SER A 124 9.16 -11.00 -4.46
N TRP A 125 8.66 -9.86 -3.94
CA TRP A 125 8.08 -9.82 -2.61
C TRP A 125 6.77 -10.61 -2.54
N LEU A 126 6.77 -11.68 -1.74
CA LEU A 126 5.64 -12.61 -1.58
C LEU A 126 5.15 -13.27 -2.88
N GLU A 127 5.97 -13.25 -3.93
CA GLU A 127 5.68 -13.98 -5.16
C GLU A 127 5.53 -15.47 -4.83
N TYR A 128 4.42 -16.08 -5.25
CA TYR A 128 4.02 -17.46 -4.92
C TYR A 128 3.90 -17.81 -3.42
N SER A 129 4.07 -16.85 -2.52
CA SER A 129 3.90 -17.06 -1.07
C SER A 129 2.43 -16.91 -0.64
N LEU A 130 1.65 -16.13 -1.41
CA LEU A 130 0.22 -15.96 -1.17
C LEU A 130 -0.57 -17.07 -1.86
N GLN A 131 -1.36 -17.79 -1.07
CA GLN A 131 -2.29 -18.81 -1.54
C GLN A 131 -3.71 -18.44 -1.11
N PRO A 132 -4.74 -18.88 -1.85
CA PRO A 132 -6.11 -18.65 -1.45
C PRO A 132 -6.37 -19.34 -0.10
N LEU A 133 -7.07 -18.66 0.81
CA LEU A 133 -7.38 -19.18 2.15
C LEU A 133 -8.20 -20.47 2.09
N ILE A 134 -9.09 -20.57 1.10
CA ILE A 134 -9.84 -21.77 0.78
C ILE A 134 -9.30 -22.25 -0.56
N PRO A 135 -8.86 -23.53 -0.68
CA PRO A 135 -8.44 -24.07 -1.96
C PRO A 135 -9.51 -23.81 -3.02
N ASN A 136 -9.11 -23.16 -4.10
CA ASN A 136 -9.93 -23.05 -5.29
C ASN A 136 -9.42 -24.05 -6.32
N ASN A 137 -10.30 -24.54 -7.18
CA ASN A 137 -9.92 -25.41 -8.30
C ASN A 137 -9.30 -24.56 -9.43
N PHE A 138 -8.34 -23.69 -9.09
CA PHE A 138 -7.69 -22.82 -10.06
C PHE A 138 -6.80 -23.68 -10.96
N PRO A 139 -6.92 -23.56 -12.29
CA PRO A 139 -6.16 -24.39 -13.20
C PRO A 139 -4.66 -24.13 -13.02
N THR A 140 -3.89 -25.21 -13.01
CA THR A 140 -2.44 -25.18 -13.10
C THR A 140 -2.01 -24.59 -14.44
N ALA A 141 -0.74 -24.14 -14.53
CA ALA A 141 -0.20 -23.63 -15.78
C ALA A 141 -0.27 -24.65 -16.95
N ALA A 142 -0.29 -25.96 -16.65
CA ALA A 142 -0.42 -27.03 -17.64
C ALA A 142 -1.87 -27.22 -18.14
N GLU A 143 -2.87 -26.81 -17.37
CA GLU A 143 -4.30 -26.89 -17.74
C GLU A 143 -4.76 -25.68 -18.57
N VAL A 144 -3.90 -24.69 -18.79
CA VAL A 144 -4.19 -23.50 -19.59
C VAL A 144 -4.29 -23.86 -21.07
N THR A 145 -5.49 -23.70 -21.65
CA THR A 145 -5.75 -24.02 -23.08
C THR A 145 -5.43 -22.88 -24.04
N ARG A 146 -5.27 -21.65 -23.54
CA ARG A 146 -4.93 -20.46 -24.33
C ARG A 146 -4.03 -19.53 -23.52
N ARG A 147 -2.88 -19.17 -24.08
CA ARG A 147 -1.94 -18.19 -23.49
C ARG A 147 -1.82 -16.99 -24.41
N ILE A 148 -2.06 -15.80 -23.87
CA ILE A 148 -1.90 -14.51 -24.57
C ILE A 148 -0.70 -13.82 -23.95
N THR A 149 0.30 -13.46 -24.76
CA THR A 149 1.41 -12.62 -24.34
C THR A 149 1.11 -11.18 -24.73
N MET A 150 1.13 -10.28 -23.75
CA MET A 150 0.94 -8.85 -23.95
C MET A 150 2.27 -8.13 -23.70
N THR A 151 2.83 -7.55 -24.76
CA THR A 151 4.00 -6.69 -24.69
C THR A 151 3.53 -5.27 -24.42
N VAL A 152 3.90 -4.71 -23.27
CA VAL A 152 3.56 -3.35 -22.89
C VAL A 152 4.78 -2.46 -23.04
N GLN A 153 4.66 -1.38 -23.81
CA GLN A 153 5.74 -0.44 -24.08
C GLN A 153 5.27 1.00 -23.94
N GLN A 154 6.14 1.84 -23.39
CA GLN A 154 5.95 3.30 -23.39
C GLN A 154 6.62 3.88 -24.63
N PHE A 155 5.92 4.77 -25.32
CA PHE A 155 6.43 5.52 -26.46
C PHE A 155 6.31 7.02 -26.20
N GLN A 156 7.21 7.79 -26.82
CA GLN A 156 7.23 9.24 -26.74
C GLN A 156 7.41 9.83 -28.14
N ASN A 157 6.37 10.46 -28.67
CA ASN A 157 6.43 11.22 -29.93
C ASN A 157 5.53 12.45 -29.82
N GLY A 158 6.08 13.56 -29.32
CA GLY A 158 5.33 14.77 -28.94
C GLY A 158 4.46 14.62 -27.68
N SER A 159 3.99 13.41 -27.38
CA SER A 159 3.28 13.04 -26.15
C SER A 159 3.67 11.64 -25.71
N ILE A 160 3.56 11.35 -24.40
CA ILE A 160 3.77 10.01 -23.86
C ILE A 160 2.49 9.20 -24.06
N TYR A 161 2.62 8.00 -24.62
CA TYR A 161 1.53 7.04 -24.71
C TYR A 161 2.03 5.63 -24.42
N TRP A 162 1.11 4.78 -23.96
CA TRP A 162 1.37 3.38 -23.71
C TRP A 162 0.75 2.54 -24.83
N SER A 163 1.49 1.53 -25.27
CA SER A 163 1.09 0.60 -26.31
C SER A 163 1.11 -0.81 -25.76
N GLN A 164 0.09 -1.58 -26.11
CA GLN A 164 -0.04 -3.00 -25.80
C GLN A 164 -0.06 -3.75 -27.14
N ASN A 165 0.96 -4.57 -27.39
CA ASN A 165 1.15 -5.28 -28.67
C ASN A 165 1.14 -4.33 -29.89
N GLY A 166 1.73 -3.14 -29.77
CA GLY A 166 1.79 -2.15 -30.85
C GLY A 166 0.55 -1.26 -30.96
N LEU A 167 -0.52 -1.53 -30.21
CA LEU A 167 -1.76 -0.76 -30.23
C LEU A 167 -1.84 0.19 -29.02
N ASN A 168 -2.16 1.46 -29.27
CA ASN A 168 -2.50 2.42 -28.22
C ASN A 168 -4.02 2.41 -28.00
N TRP A 169 -4.46 2.35 -26.75
CA TRP A 169 -5.88 2.43 -26.43
C TRP A 169 -6.29 3.88 -26.22
N THR A 170 -7.33 4.34 -26.92
CA THR A 170 -7.97 5.64 -26.68
C THR A 170 -9.49 5.49 -26.72
N ASP A 171 -10.19 6.19 -25.83
CA ASP A 171 -11.67 6.24 -25.79
C ASP A 171 -12.30 6.79 -27.08
N THR A 172 -11.50 7.43 -27.94
CA THR A 172 -11.93 8.06 -29.19
C THR A 172 -11.95 7.12 -30.39
N GLN A 173 -11.32 5.94 -30.30
CA GLN A 173 -11.24 5.00 -31.43
C GLN A 173 -12.59 4.34 -31.75
N THR A 174 -13.43 4.11 -30.73
CA THR A 174 -14.75 3.50 -30.90
C THR A 174 -15.86 4.54 -30.72
N ARG A 175 -16.52 4.93 -31.81
CA ARG A 175 -17.67 5.87 -31.78
C ARG A 175 -18.91 5.29 -31.10
N THR A 176 -18.97 3.97 -30.93
CA THR A 176 -20.07 3.25 -30.29
C THR A 176 -19.48 2.42 -29.16
N PRO A 177 -20.05 2.46 -27.95
CA PRO A 177 -19.63 1.61 -26.85
C PRO A 177 -19.56 0.14 -27.27
N MET A 178 -18.47 -0.53 -26.92
CA MET A 178 -18.14 -1.89 -27.38
C MET A 178 -19.29 -2.88 -27.18
N LEU A 179 -20.02 -2.79 -26.06
CA LEU A 179 -21.16 -3.64 -25.76
C LEU A 179 -22.31 -3.48 -26.78
N ILE A 180 -22.62 -2.23 -27.18
CA ILE A 180 -23.64 -1.94 -28.20
C ILE A 180 -23.19 -2.49 -29.55
N ASP A 181 -21.90 -2.41 -29.83
CA ASP A 181 -21.35 -2.83 -31.11
C ASP A 181 -21.42 -4.35 -31.32
N ILE A 182 -21.05 -5.10 -30.28
CA ILE A 182 -21.18 -6.56 -30.24
C ILE A 182 -22.65 -6.96 -30.38
N TYR A 183 -23.57 -6.29 -29.67
CA TYR A 183 -24.99 -6.61 -29.80
C TYR A 183 -25.55 -6.40 -31.22
N LYS A 184 -25.06 -5.37 -31.94
CA LYS A 184 -25.55 -5.02 -33.28
C LYS A 184 -24.87 -5.80 -34.41
N ARG A 185 -23.62 -6.22 -34.23
CA ARG A 185 -22.75 -6.72 -35.32
C ARG A 185 -22.03 -8.04 -35.00
N GLY A 186 -22.11 -8.53 -33.77
CA GLY A 186 -21.50 -9.79 -33.31
C GLY A 186 -22.39 -11.00 -33.52
#